data_AF-A0A7Z0MNB8-F1
#
_entry.id   AF-A0A7Z0MNB8-F1
#
_cell.length_a   1.000
_cell.length_b   1.000
_cell.length_c   1.000
_cell.angle_alpha   90.00
_cell.angle_beta   90.00
_cell.angle_gamma   90.00
#
_symmetry.space_group_name_H-M   'P 1'
#
loop_
_entity.id
_entity.type
_entity.pdbx_description
1 polymer ?
#
loop_
_entity_poly.entity_id
_entity_poly.type
_entity_poly.pdbx_seq_one_letter_code
_entity_poly.pdbx_strand_id
1 'polypeptide(L)'
;MDLAKLSSYNKGFKYLLTCIDVLSRYAWVVPLKDKTGKTLKDAFQVIFKSGRRPIRLQTDKGTEFTNRVFQKFLKEHDVHFFTTYNEETKASIVERFNRTLKTKMWKYFTHRETLTYVDVLSEMVTSYNHTVHRTIGIPPAEVTWANQTTVSKRLYGRKGPKNRANFLPEIECDSAKPSVRSRKDIYPTGLKNCLR
;
A
#
# COMPACT_ATOMS: atom_id res chain seq x y z
N MET A 1 6.84 11.18 -3.50
CA MET A 1 7.34 11.51 -4.86
C MET A 1 7.40 13.03 -5.03
N ASP A 2 8.51 13.56 -5.52
CA ASP A 2 8.71 15.01 -5.75
C ASP A 2 8.27 15.41 -7.16
N LEU A 3 7.38 16.39 -7.26
CA LEU A 3 6.86 16.99 -8.49
C LEU A 3 6.80 18.52 -8.37
N ALA A 4 7.67 19.15 -7.56
CA ALA A 4 7.59 20.58 -7.27
C ALA A 4 7.66 21.46 -8.53
N LYS A 5 8.39 21.01 -9.56
CA LYS A 5 8.50 21.66 -10.88
C LYS A 5 7.17 21.76 -11.64
N LEU A 6 6.20 20.90 -11.33
CA LEU A 6 4.87 20.88 -11.96
C LEU A 6 3.81 21.62 -11.14
N SER A 7 4.18 22.21 -9.99
CA SER A 7 3.21 22.72 -9.02
C SER A 7 2.35 23.89 -9.53
N SER A 8 2.89 24.74 -10.42
CA SER A 8 2.14 25.85 -11.05
C SER A 8 0.94 25.36 -11.84
N TYR A 9 1.07 24.23 -12.55
CA TYR A 9 -0.02 23.60 -13.30
C TYR A 9 -1.00 22.83 -12.40
N ASN A 10 -0.58 22.51 -11.17
CA ASN A 10 -1.25 21.53 -10.32
C ASN A 10 -1.74 22.14 -9.01
N LYS A 11 -2.36 23.34 -9.06
CA LYS A 11 -3.02 23.98 -7.90
C LYS A 11 -2.08 24.15 -6.68
N GLY A 12 -0.76 24.26 -6.94
CA GLY A 12 0.28 24.37 -5.91
C GLY A 12 0.70 23.05 -5.25
N PHE A 13 0.21 21.89 -5.71
CA PHE A 13 0.66 20.59 -5.22
C PHE A 13 2.08 20.27 -5.70
N LYS A 14 2.98 20.02 -4.75
CA LYS A 14 4.43 19.83 -4.99
C LYS A 14 4.85 18.37 -4.83
N TYR A 15 4.12 17.60 -4.04
CA TYR A 15 4.49 16.23 -3.70
C TYR A 15 3.30 15.30 -3.88
N LEU A 16 3.59 14.04 -4.18
CA LEU A 16 2.63 12.95 -4.06
C LEU A 16 3.07 12.02 -2.93
N LEU A 17 2.25 11.91 -1.87
CA LEU A 17 2.40 10.89 -0.85
C LEU A 17 1.89 9.58 -1.41
N THR A 18 2.76 8.59 -1.48
CA THR A 18 2.46 7.26 -2.00
C THR A 18 2.52 6.25 -0.87
N CYS A 19 1.41 5.55 -0.64
CA CYS A 19 1.32 4.48 0.34
C CYS A 19 0.93 3.20 -0.39
N ILE A 20 1.53 2.07 -0.03
CA ILE A 20 1.22 0.78 -0.65
C ILE A 20 1.15 -0.31 0.43
N ASP A 21 0.13 -1.15 0.34
CA ASP A 21 0.08 -2.38 1.11
C ASP A 21 1.02 -3.42 0.48
N VAL A 22 1.96 -3.91 1.29
CA VAL A 22 3.01 -4.84 0.87
C VAL A 22 2.44 -6.17 0.40
N LEU A 23 1.35 -6.65 1.01
CA LEU A 23 0.75 -7.94 0.65
C LEU A 23 -0.10 -7.81 -0.62
N SER A 24 -1.12 -6.95 -0.58
CA SER A 24 -2.10 -6.83 -1.67
C SER A 24 -1.59 -6.03 -2.87
N ARG A 25 -0.50 -5.27 -2.72
CA ARG A 25 -0.07 -4.23 -3.67
C ARG A 25 -1.07 -3.10 -3.84
N TYR A 26 -2.09 -3.01 -2.98
CA TYR A 26 -3.07 -1.93 -3.08
C TYR A 26 -2.39 -0.60 -2.74
N ALA A 27 -2.55 0.38 -3.60
CA ALA A 27 -1.87 1.66 -3.47
C ALA A 27 -2.84 2.82 -3.25
N TRP A 28 -2.39 3.79 -2.47
CA TRP A 28 -3.00 5.09 -2.28
C TRP A 28 -2.03 6.18 -2.71
N VAL A 29 -2.58 7.26 -3.26
CA VAL A 29 -1.82 8.47 -3.58
C VAL A 29 -2.60 9.68 -3.12
N VAL A 30 -1.95 10.54 -2.35
CA VAL A 30 -2.52 11.82 -1.89
C VAL A 30 -1.61 12.97 -2.32
N PRO A 31 -2.11 13.97 -3.05
CA PRO A 31 -1.32 15.14 -3.42
C PRO A 31 -1.12 16.07 -2.22
N LEU A 32 0.10 16.53 -2.02
CA LEU A 32 0.50 17.40 -0.91
C LEU A 32 1.15 18.69 -1.41
N LYS A 33 0.84 19.81 -0.75
CA LYS A 33 1.48 21.12 -1.00
C LYS A 33 2.80 21.28 -0.25
N ASP A 34 2.92 20.62 0.89
CA ASP A 34 4.10 20.57 1.74
C ASP A 34 4.24 19.19 2.41
N LYS A 35 5.29 19.00 3.20
CA LYS A 35 5.56 17.77 3.95
C LYS A 35 5.45 17.99 5.46
N THR A 36 4.64 18.95 5.91
CA THR A 36 4.47 19.18 7.35
C THR A 36 3.74 18.01 8.00
N GLY A 37 3.94 17.84 9.30
CA GLY A 37 3.26 16.79 10.06
C GLY A 37 1.74 16.88 10.03
N LYS A 38 1.19 18.12 9.98
CA LYS A 38 -0.25 18.35 9.84
C LYS A 38 -0.75 17.86 8.48
N THR A 39 -0.09 18.26 7.40
CA THR A 39 -0.43 17.83 6.04
C THR A 39 -0.36 16.30 5.88
N LEU A 40 0.65 15.66 6.47
CA LEU A 40 0.74 14.20 6.50
C LEU A 40 -0.40 13.56 7.30
N LYS A 41 -0.72 14.10 8.47
CA LYS A 41 -1.87 13.64 9.28
C LYS A 41 -3.17 13.65 8.46
N ASP A 42 -3.46 14.79 7.84
CA ASP A 42 -4.68 14.98 7.06
C ASP A 42 -4.72 14.04 5.85
N ALA A 43 -3.57 13.81 5.20
CA ALA A 43 -3.45 12.84 4.11
C ALA A 43 -3.71 11.40 4.57
N PHE A 44 -3.15 10.98 5.71
CA PHE A 44 -3.39 9.64 6.25
C PHE A 44 -4.83 9.46 6.77
N GLN A 45 -5.49 10.52 7.23
CA GLN A 45 -6.93 10.47 7.53
C GLN A 45 -7.75 10.10 6.29
N VAL A 46 -7.42 10.66 5.12
CA VAL A 46 -8.06 10.28 3.85
C VAL A 46 -7.79 8.81 3.52
N ILE A 47 -6.55 8.35 3.70
CA ILE A 47 -6.18 6.94 3.45
C ILE A 47 -6.97 6.01 4.37
N PHE A 48 -7.05 6.29 5.66
CA PHE A 48 -7.73 5.43 6.63
C PHE A 48 -9.25 5.40 6.43
N LYS A 49 -9.84 6.48 5.91
CA LYS A 49 -11.26 6.51 5.52
C LYS A 49 -11.60 5.57 4.36
N SER A 50 -10.62 5.08 3.61
CA SER A 50 -10.85 4.10 2.52
C SER A 50 -11.25 2.70 3.00
N GLY A 51 -11.30 2.47 4.32
CA GLY A 51 -11.70 1.18 4.91
C GLY A 51 -10.55 0.19 5.13
N ARG A 52 -9.32 0.56 4.76
CA ARG A 52 -8.09 -0.21 5.03
C ARG A 52 -7.20 0.58 5.98
N ARG A 53 -6.88 -0.01 7.14
CA ARG A 53 -5.98 0.58 8.14
C ARG A 53 -4.81 -0.38 8.42
N PRO A 54 -3.56 0.08 8.29
CA PRO A 54 -2.41 -0.77 8.56
C PRO A 54 -2.21 -0.95 10.08
N ILE A 55 -1.77 -2.14 10.47
CA ILE A 55 -1.28 -2.40 11.84
C ILE A 55 0.14 -1.83 12.02
N ARG A 56 0.92 -1.87 10.94
CA ARG A 56 2.32 -1.45 10.92
C ARG A 56 2.54 -0.50 9.76
N LEU A 57 3.04 0.69 10.04
CA LEU A 57 3.43 1.67 9.03
C LEU A 57 4.94 1.79 8.99
N GLN A 58 5.48 1.63 7.78
CA GLN A 58 6.89 1.75 7.51
C GLN A 58 7.16 2.94 6.61
N THR A 59 8.17 3.73 6.97
CA THR A 59 8.64 4.86 6.14
C THR A 59 10.15 4.82 5.98
N ASP A 60 10.66 5.71 5.13
CA ASP A 60 12.06 6.09 5.15
C ASP A 60 12.39 6.89 6.42
N LYS A 61 13.65 7.33 6.55
CA LYS A 61 14.13 8.18 7.65
C LYS A 61 13.75 9.66 7.47
N GLY A 62 12.78 9.97 6.63
CA GLY A 62 12.27 11.33 6.46
C GLY A 62 11.81 11.90 7.80
N THR A 63 12.35 13.06 8.16
CA THR A 63 12.01 13.75 9.41
C THR A 63 10.57 14.23 9.43
N GLU A 64 9.95 14.36 8.24
CA GLU A 64 8.52 14.62 8.12
C GLU A 64 7.67 13.55 8.82
N PHE A 65 8.12 12.29 8.90
CA PHE A 65 7.37 11.23 9.54
C PHE A 65 7.62 11.10 11.05
N THR A 66 8.71 11.66 11.57
CA THR A 66 9.05 11.55 13.01
C THR A 66 8.50 12.70 13.87
N ASN A 67 7.80 13.65 13.26
CA ASN A 67 7.21 14.78 13.99
C ASN A 67 6.12 14.34 14.99
N ARG A 68 5.96 15.10 16.08
CA ARG A 68 5.03 14.78 17.18
C ARG A 68 3.56 14.70 16.75
N VAL A 69 3.11 15.53 15.81
CA VAL A 69 1.72 15.57 15.35
C VAL A 69 1.36 14.26 14.64
N PHE A 70 2.22 13.81 13.72
CA PHE A 70 1.98 12.58 12.97
C PHE A 70 2.14 11.34 13.85
N GLN A 71 3.16 11.30 14.72
CA GLN A 71 3.36 10.19 15.65
C GLN A 71 2.19 10.04 16.64
N LYS A 72 1.65 11.16 17.15
CA LYS A 72 0.45 11.14 18.01
C LYS A 72 -0.75 10.55 17.27
N PHE A 73 -0.97 10.98 16.02
CA PHE A 73 -2.04 10.45 15.18
C PHE A 73 -1.91 8.94 14.93
N LEU A 74 -0.71 8.44 14.61
CA LEU A 74 -0.50 7.01 14.44
C LEU A 74 -0.80 6.23 15.72
N LYS A 75 -0.41 6.77 16.89
CA LYS A 75 -0.70 6.17 18.19
C LYS A 75 -2.19 6.14 18.51
N GLU A 76 -2.92 7.22 18.25
CA GLU A 76 -4.40 7.27 18.38
C GLU A 76 -5.10 6.27 17.45
N HIS A 77 -4.42 5.91 16.35
CA HIS A 77 -4.86 4.91 15.41
C HIS A 77 -4.14 3.56 15.58
N ASP A 78 -3.56 3.24 16.73
CA ASP A 78 -2.96 1.92 17.02
C ASP A 78 -2.02 1.40 15.91
N VAL A 79 -1.39 2.32 15.18
CA VAL A 79 -0.50 2.00 14.07
C VAL A 79 0.92 2.01 14.60
N HIS A 80 1.57 0.86 14.55
CA HIS A 80 2.96 0.73 14.95
C HIS A 80 3.88 1.30 13.85
N PHE A 81 4.52 2.44 14.16
CA PHE A 81 5.46 3.11 13.28
C PHE A 81 6.88 2.58 13.44
N PHE A 82 7.58 2.37 12.32
CA PHE A 82 9.00 2.07 12.33
C PHE A 82 9.68 2.59 11.05
N THR A 83 10.97 2.93 11.16
CA THR A 83 11.80 3.37 10.03
C THR A 83 12.75 2.26 9.60
N THR A 84 13.25 2.38 8.38
CA THR A 84 14.06 1.33 7.75
C THR A 84 15.56 1.60 7.91
N TYR A 85 16.34 0.57 8.26
CA TYR A 85 17.82 0.55 8.14
C TYR A 85 18.30 -0.38 7.01
N ASN A 86 17.60 -1.48 6.71
CA ASN A 86 17.95 -2.45 5.66
C ASN A 86 16.72 -3.27 5.19
N GLU A 87 15.94 -2.77 4.22
CA GLU A 87 14.81 -3.53 3.65
C GLU A 87 14.59 -3.27 2.15
N GLU A 88 15.55 -3.73 1.35
CA GLU A 88 15.56 -3.62 -0.11
C GLU A 88 14.26 -4.10 -0.76
N THR A 89 13.66 -5.18 -0.27
CA THR A 89 12.43 -5.73 -0.84
C THR A 89 11.25 -4.76 -0.73
N LYS A 90 11.01 -4.15 0.44
CA LYS A 90 9.86 -3.25 0.63
C LYS A 90 10.06 -1.91 -0.06
N ALA A 91 11.29 -1.39 -0.05
CA ALA A 91 11.66 -0.23 -0.85
C ALA A 91 11.40 -0.49 -2.34
N SER A 92 11.81 -1.64 -2.87
CA SER A 92 11.61 -2.00 -4.29
C SER A 92 10.14 -2.03 -4.72
N ILE A 93 9.22 -2.35 -3.79
CA ILE A 93 7.79 -2.39 -4.04
C ILE A 93 7.24 -0.96 -4.25
N VAL A 94 7.58 -0.05 -3.33
CA VAL A 94 7.21 1.37 -3.42
C VAL A 94 7.83 2.00 -4.66
N GLU A 95 9.11 1.73 -4.93
CA GLU A 95 9.80 2.23 -6.11
C GLU A 95 9.16 1.75 -7.42
N ARG A 96 8.78 0.46 -7.49
CA ARG A 96 8.08 -0.09 -8.64
C ARG A 96 6.74 0.60 -8.85
N PHE A 97 5.96 0.79 -7.78
CA PHE A 97 4.70 1.52 -7.86
C PHE A 97 4.91 2.96 -8.37
N ASN A 98 5.87 3.69 -7.77
CA ASN A 98 6.21 5.05 -8.18
C ASN A 98 6.60 5.13 -9.65
N ARG A 99 7.36 4.16 -10.15
CA ARG A 99 7.74 4.06 -11.57
C ARG A 99 6.51 3.85 -12.46
N THR A 100 5.61 2.94 -12.09
CA THR A 100 4.36 2.68 -12.81
C THR A 100 3.49 3.93 -12.87
N LEU A 101 3.30 4.62 -11.74
CA LEU A 101 2.50 5.83 -11.67
C LEU A 101 3.10 6.95 -12.53
N LYS A 102 4.41 7.20 -12.41
CA LYS A 102 5.13 8.17 -13.26
C LYS A 102 4.94 7.84 -14.74
N THR A 103 5.09 6.58 -15.12
CA THR A 103 4.92 6.16 -16.53
C THR A 103 3.52 6.46 -17.04
N LYS A 104 2.47 6.18 -16.25
CA LYS A 104 1.08 6.53 -16.59
C LYS A 104 0.90 8.05 -16.73
N MET A 105 1.45 8.83 -15.79
CA MET A 105 1.39 10.29 -15.82
C MET A 105 2.08 10.87 -17.06
N TRP A 106 3.30 10.45 -17.38
CA TRP A 106 4.04 10.95 -18.53
C TRP A 106 3.36 10.61 -19.87
N LYS A 107 2.82 9.39 -19.99
CA LYS A 107 2.01 9.02 -21.16
C LYS A 107 0.78 9.91 -21.32
N TYR A 108 0.09 10.20 -20.22
CA TYR A 108 -1.05 11.11 -20.21
C TYR A 108 -0.64 12.53 -20.63
N PHE A 109 0.47 13.05 -20.10
CA PHE A 109 0.98 14.37 -20.46
C PHE A 109 1.27 14.51 -21.95
N THR A 110 1.91 13.50 -22.55
CA THR A 110 2.17 13.48 -23.99
C THR A 110 0.89 13.40 -24.80
N HIS A 111 -0.04 12.52 -24.41
CA HIS A 111 -1.26 12.30 -25.19
C HIS A 111 -2.27 13.46 -25.12
N ARG A 112 -2.32 14.16 -23.98
CA ARG A 112 -3.27 15.26 -23.74
C ARG A 112 -2.62 16.64 -23.84
N GLU A 113 -1.34 16.71 -24.18
CA GLU A 113 -0.55 17.95 -24.27
C GLU A 113 -0.72 18.85 -23.03
N THR A 114 -0.64 18.25 -21.85
CA THR A 114 -0.89 18.92 -20.56
C THR A 114 0.11 18.49 -19.51
N LEU A 115 0.30 19.34 -18.49
CA LEU A 115 1.10 19.04 -17.30
C LEU A 115 0.24 18.93 -16.03
N THR A 116 -1.09 19.05 -16.17
CA THR A 116 -2.04 18.91 -15.07
C THR A 116 -2.33 17.43 -14.83
N TYR A 117 -2.01 16.92 -13.63
CA TYR A 117 -2.27 15.52 -13.24
C TYR A 117 -3.30 15.38 -12.13
N VAL A 118 -3.56 16.43 -11.35
CA VAL A 118 -4.36 16.34 -10.11
C VAL A 118 -5.75 15.77 -10.39
N ASP A 119 -6.35 16.17 -11.51
CA ASP A 119 -7.73 15.82 -11.85
C ASP A 119 -7.87 14.36 -12.34
N VAL A 120 -6.78 13.75 -12.83
CA VAL A 120 -6.74 12.35 -13.33
C VAL A 120 -6.04 11.39 -12.38
N LEU A 121 -5.48 11.90 -11.27
CA LEU A 121 -4.70 11.10 -10.34
C LEU A 121 -5.52 9.93 -9.74
N SER A 122 -6.78 10.20 -9.38
CA SER A 122 -7.68 9.18 -8.84
C SER A 122 -7.93 8.05 -9.84
N GLU A 123 -8.14 8.39 -11.12
CA GLU A 123 -8.35 7.41 -12.18
C GLU A 123 -7.09 6.55 -12.41
N MET A 124 -5.90 7.15 -12.40
CA MET A 124 -4.64 6.40 -12.56
C MET A 124 -4.41 5.39 -11.44
N VAL A 125 -4.74 5.76 -10.20
CA VAL A 125 -4.63 4.88 -9.02
C VAL A 125 -5.69 3.80 -9.04
N THR A 126 -6.94 4.14 -9.38
CA THR A 126 -8.03 3.19 -9.55
C THR A 126 -7.69 2.16 -10.63
N SER A 127 -7.20 2.60 -11.79
CA SER A 127 -6.70 1.72 -12.86
C SER A 127 -5.61 0.76 -12.35
N TYR A 128 -4.63 1.26 -11.58
CA TYR A 128 -3.58 0.44 -10.99
C TYR A 128 -4.14 -0.64 -10.04
N ASN A 129 -5.08 -0.27 -9.17
CA ASN A 129 -5.67 -1.17 -8.18
C ASN A 129 -6.62 -2.21 -8.78
N HIS A 130 -7.17 -1.98 -9.98
CA HIS A 130 -8.08 -2.91 -10.67
C HIS A 130 -7.43 -3.66 -11.83
N THR A 131 -6.12 -3.48 -12.05
CA THR A 131 -5.36 -4.27 -13.05
C THR A 131 -4.72 -5.48 -12.37
N VAL A 132 -4.73 -6.64 -13.02
CA VAL A 132 -4.01 -7.84 -12.55
C VAL A 132 -2.50 -7.57 -12.47
N HIS A 133 -1.90 -7.82 -11.31
CA HIS A 133 -0.45 -7.71 -11.15
C HIS A 133 0.20 -9.09 -11.18
N ARG A 134 1.19 -9.29 -12.06
CA ARG A 134 1.89 -10.59 -12.25
C ARG A 134 2.39 -11.23 -10.94
N THR A 135 2.88 -10.41 -10.00
CA THR A 135 3.45 -10.84 -8.72
C THR A 135 2.43 -11.52 -7.82
N ILE A 136 1.21 -11.00 -7.75
CA ILE A 136 0.12 -11.52 -6.89
C ILE A 136 -0.92 -12.33 -7.65
N GLY A 137 -0.98 -12.20 -8.98
CA GLY A 137 -1.86 -12.97 -9.87
C GLY A 137 -3.30 -12.49 -9.95
N ILE A 138 -3.68 -11.48 -9.17
CA ILE A 138 -5.03 -10.90 -9.12
C ILE A 138 -4.93 -9.36 -9.05
N PRO A 139 -6.02 -8.61 -9.26
CA PRO A 139 -6.05 -7.18 -9.03
C PRO A 139 -5.87 -6.85 -7.54
N PRO A 140 -5.09 -5.81 -7.18
CA PRO A 140 -4.91 -5.40 -5.79
C PRO A 140 -6.21 -5.14 -5.01
N ALA A 141 -7.22 -4.58 -5.68
CA ALA A 141 -8.52 -4.30 -5.08
C ALA A 141 -9.26 -5.57 -4.62
N GLU A 142 -9.05 -6.70 -5.31
CA GLU A 142 -9.69 -8.00 -5.04
C GLU A 142 -8.99 -8.83 -3.96
N VAL A 143 -7.87 -8.35 -3.42
CA VAL A 143 -7.18 -9.02 -2.31
C VAL A 143 -8.00 -8.81 -1.03
N THR A 144 -8.43 -9.93 -0.44
CA THR A 144 -9.26 -10.00 0.77
C THR A 144 -8.67 -11.00 1.76
N TRP A 145 -9.21 -11.04 2.98
CA TRP A 145 -8.78 -12.00 3.99
C TRP A 145 -8.93 -13.46 3.54
N ALA A 146 -9.96 -13.76 2.73
CA ALA A 146 -10.23 -15.11 2.24
C ALA A 146 -9.12 -15.62 1.29
N ASN A 147 -8.52 -14.74 0.48
CA ASN A 147 -7.49 -15.11 -0.50
C ASN A 147 -6.07 -14.68 -0.12
N GLN A 148 -5.90 -13.97 1.00
CA GLN A 148 -4.60 -13.44 1.45
C GLN A 148 -3.52 -14.54 1.60
N THR A 149 -3.92 -15.75 2.03
CA THR A 149 -3.00 -16.87 2.22
C THR A 149 -2.44 -17.34 0.87
N THR A 150 -3.27 -17.36 -0.17
CA THR A 150 -2.86 -17.69 -1.53
C THR A 150 -1.91 -16.63 -2.09
N VAL A 151 -2.24 -15.34 -1.89
CA VAL A 151 -1.37 -14.22 -2.29
C VAL A 151 -0.03 -14.29 -1.56
N SER A 152 -0.04 -14.52 -0.26
CA SER A 152 1.17 -14.66 0.56
C SER A 152 2.03 -15.83 0.11
N LYS A 153 1.43 -17.00 -0.16
CA LYS A 153 2.14 -18.16 -0.72
C LYS A 153 2.76 -17.86 -2.09
N ARG A 154 2.11 -17.04 -2.92
CA ARG A 154 2.69 -16.65 -4.21
C ARG A 154 3.86 -15.68 -4.07
N LEU A 155 3.81 -14.77 -3.10
CA LEU A 155 4.86 -13.78 -2.86
C LEU A 155 6.07 -14.33 -2.11
N TYR A 156 5.83 -15.19 -1.12
CA TYR A 156 6.83 -15.64 -0.15
C TYR A 156 6.93 -17.16 -0.03
N GLY A 157 6.02 -17.91 -0.66
CA GLY A 157 6.12 -19.36 -0.70
C GLY A 157 7.41 -19.75 -1.40
N ARG A 158 8.18 -20.62 -0.74
CA ARG A 158 9.50 -21.06 -1.17
C ARG A 158 9.50 -21.36 -2.67
N LYS A 159 10.42 -20.75 -3.43
CA LYS A 159 10.97 -21.45 -4.59
C LYS A 159 11.68 -22.67 -4.00
N GLY A 160 11.11 -23.85 -4.17
CA GLY A 160 11.83 -25.08 -3.86
C GLY A 160 13.21 -25.04 -4.52
N PRO A 161 14.25 -25.63 -3.90
CA PRO A 161 15.54 -25.74 -4.56
C PRO A 161 15.31 -26.37 -5.94
N LYS A 162 15.92 -25.79 -6.98
CA LYS A 162 16.02 -26.49 -8.27
C LYS A 162 16.69 -27.83 -7.97
N ASN A 163 16.00 -28.93 -8.25
CA ASN A 163 16.44 -30.32 -8.11
C ASN A 163 17.91 -30.50 -7.73
N ARG A 164 18.16 -30.86 -6.47
CA ARG A 164 19.16 -31.88 -6.15
C ARG A 164 18.54 -32.86 -5.17
N ALA A 165 18.80 -34.12 -5.44
CA ALA A 165 18.11 -35.30 -4.96
C ALA A 165 17.88 -35.37 -3.44
N ASN A 166 16.77 -36.04 -3.10
CA ASN A 166 16.49 -36.84 -1.92
C ASN A 166 17.00 -36.33 -0.56
N PHE A 167 16.08 -35.87 0.29
CA PHE A 167 15.97 -36.28 1.71
C PHE A 167 14.68 -35.68 2.27
N LEU A 168 13.69 -36.53 2.59
CA LEU A 168 12.52 -36.17 3.40
C LEU A 168 12.85 -36.49 4.86
N PRO A 169 12.61 -35.59 5.81
CA PRO A 169 12.21 -35.99 7.15
C PRO A 169 10.71 -35.75 7.31
N GLU A 170 10.00 -36.80 7.72
CA GLU A 170 8.63 -36.73 8.20
C GLU A 170 8.52 -35.71 9.33
N ILE A 171 7.47 -34.87 9.32
CA ILE A 171 7.07 -34.10 10.49
C ILE A 171 5.63 -34.50 10.82
N GLU A 172 5.56 -35.22 11.93
CA GLU A 172 4.40 -35.70 12.65
C GLU A 172 3.45 -34.53 12.99
N CYS A 173 2.16 -34.73 12.75
CA CYS A 173 1.09 -33.77 13.06
C CYS A 173 0.61 -33.99 14.51
N ASP A 174 1.11 -33.21 15.46
CA ASP A 174 0.49 -33.18 16.78
C ASP A 174 -0.55 -32.05 16.90
N SER A 175 -1.78 -32.50 17.07
CA SER A 175 -2.98 -31.74 17.33
C SER A 175 -3.00 -31.16 18.74
N ALA A 176 -3.07 -29.83 18.85
CA ALA A 176 -3.59 -29.15 20.05
C ALA A 176 -4.37 -27.88 19.68
N LYS A 177 -5.67 -27.87 20.00
CA LYS A 177 -6.57 -26.70 20.10
C LYS A 177 -7.01 -26.59 21.57
N PRO A 178 -7.65 -25.51 22.05
CA PRO A 178 -7.57 -24.09 21.68
C PRO A 178 -7.43 -23.15 22.92
N SER A 179 -7.15 -21.86 22.72
CA SER A 179 -7.63 -20.83 23.66
C SER A 179 -8.14 -19.61 22.89
N VAL A 180 -9.34 -19.17 23.26
CA VAL A 180 -10.17 -18.19 22.55
C VAL A 180 -9.94 -16.80 23.15
N ARG A 181 -9.62 -15.82 22.31
CA ARG A 181 -10.05 -14.43 22.53
C ARG A 181 -10.41 -13.84 21.16
N SER A 182 -11.71 -13.63 20.97
CA SER A 182 -12.35 -13.22 19.72
C SER A 182 -11.68 -12.00 19.08
N ARG A 183 -11.09 -12.19 17.89
CA ARG A 183 -10.72 -11.13 16.91
C ARG A 183 -11.74 -11.10 15.78
N LYS A 184 -13.03 -11.01 16.12
CA LYS A 184 -14.04 -10.51 15.19
C LYS A 184 -14.03 -8.98 15.35
N ASP A 185 -14.17 -8.22 14.26
CA ASP A 185 -14.23 -6.73 14.20
C ASP A 185 -12.98 -5.99 13.66
N ILE A 186 -12.26 -6.54 12.66
CA ILE A 186 -11.13 -5.81 12.01
C ILE A 186 -11.38 -5.50 10.52
N TYR A 187 -12.45 -6.00 9.91
CA TYR A 187 -12.89 -5.59 8.58
C TYR A 187 -14.42 -5.61 8.54
N PRO A 188 -15.10 -4.57 8.04
CA PRO A 188 -16.56 -4.59 7.94
C PRO A 188 -17.00 -5.73 7.02
N THR A 189 -17.60 -6.76 7.60
CA THR A 189 -18.40 -7.76 6.89
C THR A 189 -19.69 -7.10 6.44
N GLY A 190 -19.87 -6.93 5.13
CA GLY A 190 -21.18 -6.71 4.52
C GLY A 190 -21.28 -5.47 3.63
N LEU A 191 -20.95 -5.61 2.34
CA LEU A 191 -21.84 -5.09 1.30
C LEU A 191 -22.78 -6.23 0.92
N LYS A 192 -23.90 -6.31 1.63
CA LYS A 192 -25.12 -6.95 1.14
C LYS A 192 -26.21 -5.89 1.18
N ASN A 193 -26.79 -5.65 0.00
CA ASN A 193 -28.05 -4.96 -0.27
C ASN A 193 -28.04 -3.42 -0.18
N CYS A 194 -27.89 -2.78 -1.34
CA CYS A 194 -28.70 -1.63 -1.74
C CYS A 194 -28.86 -1.65 -3.27
N LEU A 195 -29.76 -2.52 -3.74
CA LEU A 195 -30.49 -2.35 -4.98
C LEU A 195 -31.96 -2.16 -4.58
N ARG A 196 -32.39 -0.90 -4.51
CA ARG A 196 -33.69 -0.40 -4.93
C ARG A 196 -33.66 1.11 -4.92
#